data_AF-A0A252EI81-F1
#
_entry.id   AF-A0A252EI81-F1
#
_cell.length_a   1.000
_cell.length_b   1.000
_cell.length_c   1.000
_cell.angle_alpha   90.00
_cell.angle_beta   90.00
_cell.angle_gamma   90.00
#
_symmetry.space_group_name_H-M   'P 1'
#
loop_
_entity.id
_entity.type
_entity.pdbx_description
1 polymer ?
#
loop_
_entity_poly.entity_id
_entity_poly.type
_entity_poly.pdbx_seq_one_letter_code
_entity_poly.pdbx_strand_id
1 'polypeptide(L)'
;MAAPKSPIEGYHCMMLNQSMDQMQDPSHTVFARAKPDAQSENKGPVGTVVAIPDNIAPTNGYLPSLSFLRKTVWVPADALAPYRVASDPSMTCRPAVRNDGKLDFIFGH
;
A
#
# COMPACT_ATOMS: atom_id res chain seq x y z
N MET A 1 7.57 -19.16 13.46
CA MET A 1 7.87 -19.31 12.02
C MET A 1 6.89 -18.41 11.27
N ALA A 2 7.38 -17.50 10.42
CA ALA A 2 6.48 -16.70 9.58
C ALA A 2 5.68 -17.66 8.66
N ALA A 3 4.38 -17.40 8.49
CA ALA A 3 3.59 -18.17 7.54
C ALA A 3 4.23 -18.05 6.14
N PRO A 4 4.27 -19.12 5.34
CA PRO A 4 4.71 -19.04 3.95
C PRO A 4 3.95 -17.94 3.21
N LYS A 5 4.68 -17.17 2.41
CA LYS A 5 4.17 -16.07 1.59
C LYS A 5 4.54 -16.32 0.14
N SER A 6 3.61 -16.08 -0.78
CA SER A 6 3.84 -16.18 -2.23
C SER A 6 3.74 -14.79 -2.86
N PRO A 7 4.73 -14.34 -3.67
CA PRO A 7 4.65 -13.07 -4.36
C PRO A 7 3.39 -12.92 -5.23
N ILE A 8 2.90 -11.68 -5.35
CA ILE A 8 1.83 -11.32 -6.29
C ILE A 8 2.48 -10.69 -7.52
N GLU A 9 2.38 -11.37 -8.66
CA GLU A 9 2.87 -10.84 -9.94
C GLU A 9 2.03 -9.65 -10.43
N GLY A 10 2.69 -8.69 -11.11
CA GLY A 10 2.03 -7.50 -11.67
C GLY A 10 1.73 -6.40 -10.64
N TYR A 11 2.37 -6.45 -9.46
CA TYR A 11 2.26 -5.43 -8.43
C TYR A 11 3.63 -5.06 -7.86
N HIS A 12 3.79 -3.78 -7.50
CA HIS A 12 4.95 -3.27 -6.77
C HIS A 12 4.52 -2.63 -5.44
N CYS A 13 5.49 -2.43 -4.55
CA CYS A 13 5.25 -1.71 -3.31
C CYS A 13 5.39 -0.20 -3.50
N MET A 14 4.44 0.55 -2.96
CA MET A 14 4.62 1.95 -2.61
C MET A 14 4.48 2.13 -1.10
N MET A 15 4.92 3.26 -0.57
CA MET A 15 4.77 3.59 0.84
C MET A 15 4.08 4.94 1.04
N LEU A 16 3.49 5.15 2.21
CA LEU A 16 2.98 6.46 2.59
C LEU A 16 4.13 7.49 2.60
N ASN A 17 3.89 8.62 1.95
CA ASN A 17 4.83 9.73 1.91
C ASN A 17 4.65 10.61 3.16
N GLN A 18 4.92 10.01 4.33
CA GLN A 18 4.76 10.64 5.64
C GLN A 18 5.99 10.39 6.51
N SER A 19 6.31 11.34 7.39
CA SER A 19 7.27 11.11 8.46
C SER A 19 6.70 10.13 9.49
N MET A 20 7.57 9.57 10.34
CA MET A 20 7.13 8.71 11.45
C MET A 20 6.15 9.45 12.38
N ASP A 21 6.40 10.73 12.65
CA ASP A 21 5.52 11.55 13.49
C ASP A 21 4.14 11.75 12.84
N GLN A 22 4.11 12.01 11.52
CA GLN A 22 2.85 12.15 10.78
C GLN A 22 2.05 10.85 10.73
N MET A 23 2.72 9.70 10.62
CA MET A 23 2.03 8.40 10.64
C MET A 23 1.43 8.06 12.02
N GLN A 24 1.97 8.64 13.10
CA GLN A 24 1.46 8.45 14.45
C GLN A 24 0.36 9.46 14.82
N ASP A 25 0.24 10.56 14.07
CA ASP A 25 -0.79 11.58 14.29
C ASP A 25 -2.10 11.18 13.59
N PRO A 26 -3.19 10.92 14.34
CA PRO A 26 -4.49 10.56 13.75
C PRO A 26 -5.05 11.62 12.80
N SER A 27 -4.71 12.90 12.98
CA SER A 27 -5.16 14.00 12.10
C SER A 27 -4.56 13.92 10.69
N HIS A 28 -3.46 13.19 10.54
CA HIS A 28 -2.78 12.93 9.26
C HIS A 28 -3.13 11.56 8.66
N THR A 29 -4.14 10.86 9.20
CA THR A 29 -4.54 9.53 8.69
C THR A 29 -5.00 9.62 7.23
N VAL A 30 -4.30 8.90 6.35
CA VAL A 30 -4.73 8.72 4.96
C VAL A 30 -5.73 7.56 4.90
N PHE A 31 -6.90 7.81 4.32
CA PHE A 31 -7.96 6.81 4.16
C PHE A 31 -8.05 6.29 2.73
N ALA A 32 -8.16 4.96 2.60
CA ALA A 32 -8.50 4.32 1.34
C ALA A 32 -10.00 4.53 1.05
N ARG A 33 -10.34 4.65 -0.23
CA ARG A 33 -11.69 4.95 -0.72
C ARG A 33 -12.29 3.77 -1.47
N ALA A 34 -13.62 3.67 -1.46
CA ALA A 34 -14.36 2.67 -2.23
C ALA A 34 -14.26 2.89 -3.76
N LYS A 35 -14.13 4.15 -4.17
CA LYS A 35 -14.03 4.63 -5.56
C LYS A 35 -12.92 5.70 -5.66
N PRO A 36 -12.39 6.00 -6.85
CA PRO A 36 -11.39 7.06 -7.05
C PRO A 36 -12.04 8.45 -6.97
N ASP A 37 -12.52 8.79 -5.78
CA ASP A 37 -13.28 10.01 -5.48
C ASP A 37 -13.10 10.36 -4.00
N ALA A 38 -12.82 11.64 -3.72
CA ALA A 38 -12.67 12.18 -2.39
C ALA A 38 -13.96 12.12 -1.55
N GLN A 39 -15.13 12.11 -2.19
CA GLN A 39 -16.43 11.98 -1.53
C GLN A 39 -16.87 10.52 -1.34
N SER A 40 -16.11 9.56 -1.86
CA SER A 40 -16.40 8.14 -1.68
C SER A 40 -16.24 7.70 -0.23
N GLU A 41 -17.03 6.69 0.16
CA GLU A 41 -16.93 5.98 1.44
C GLU A 41 -15.48 5.57 1.76
N ASN A 42 -15.06 5.83 3.00
CA ASN A 42 -13.80 5.36 3.56
C ASN A 42 -13.84 3.84 3.77
N LYS A 43 -12.83 3.12 3.28
CA LYS A 43 -12.65 1.68 3.48
C LYS A 43 -11.65 1.32 4.58
N GLY A 44 -11.10 2.33 5.25
CA GLY A 44 -10.16 2.20 6.37
C GLY A 44 -8.88 2.98 6.14
N PRO A 45 -8.01 3.07 7.17
CA PRO A 45 -6.71 3.70 7.05
C PRO A 45 -5.83 2.92 6.06
N VAL A 46 -5.00 3.66 5.32
CA VAL A 46 -3.98 3.11 4.45
C VAL A 46 -2.81 2.62 5.30
N GLY A 47 -2.31 1.43 5.02
CA GLY A 47 -1.10 0.92 5.68
C GLY A 47 0.15 1.65 5.22
N THR A 48 1.24 1.59 6.00
CA THR A 48 2.52 2.23 5.66
C THR A 48 3.07 1.78 4.30
N VAL A 49 2.80 0.54 3.90
CA VAL A 49 3.16 -0.03 2.60
C VAL A 49 1.90 -0.55 1.92
N VAL A 50 1.79 -0.30 0.62
CA VAL A 50 0.66 -0.68 -0.21
C VAL A 50 1.11 -1.42 -1.47
N ALA A 51 0.25 -2.31 -1.97
CA ALA A 51 0.47 -2.99 -3.24
C ALA A 51 -0.23 -2.22 -4.37
N ILE A 52 0.50 -1.78 -5.38
CA ILE A 52 -0.02 -1.04 -6.53
C ILE A 52 0.20 -1.86 -7.80
N PRO A 53 -0.79 -2.01 -8.68
CA PRO A 53 -0.60 -2.67 -9.97
C PRO A 53 0.48 -1.98 -10.80
N ASP A 54 1.26 -2.77 -11.53
CA ASP A 54 2.28 -2.23 -12.42
C ASP A 54 1.66 -1.48 -13.61
N ASN A 55 2.36 -0.47 -14.12
CA ASN A 55 1.99 0.28 -15.33
C ASN A 55 0.59 0.93 -15.30
N ILE A 56 0.07 1.24 -14.12
CA ILE A 56 -1.23 1.91 -13.96
C ILE A 56 -1.06 3.42 -13.77
N ALA A 57 -1.90 4.20 -14.44
CA ALA A 57 -2.00 5.64 -14.22
C ALA A 57 -3.06 5.95 -13.14
N PRO A 58 -2.90 7.03 -12.34
CA PRO A 58 -3.94 7.46 -11.42
C PRO A 58 -5.26 7.75 -12.14
N THR A 59 -6.37 7.29 -11.56
CA THR A 59 -7.73 7.69 -11.96
C THR A 59 -8.21 8.75 -10.99
N ASN A 60 -8.53 9.96 -11.47
CA ASN A 60 -8.96 11.10 -10.63
C ASN A 60 -8.03 11.39 -9.44
N GLY A 61 -6.71 11.17 -9.61
CA GLY A 61 -5.73 11.36 -8.53
C GLY A 61 -5.63 10.20 -7.53
N TYR A 62 -6.27 9.06 -7.80
CA TYR A 62 -6.18 7.84 -6.98
C TYR A 62 -5.54 6.69 -7.74
N LEU A 63 -4.75 5.89 -7.02
CA LEU A 63 -4.24 4.62 -7.52
C LEU A 63 -5.05 3.45 -6.95
N PRO A 64 -5.36 2.42 -7.75
CA PRO A 64 -5.93 1.19 -7.22
C PRO A 64 -4.88 0.47 -6.38
N SER A 65 -5.32 -0.09 -5.25
CA SER A 65 -4.50 -0.89 -4.34
C SER A 65 -5.29 -2.06 -3.79
N LEU A 66 -4.63 -2.95 -3.05
CA LEU A 66 -5.23 -4.08 -2.37
C LEU A 66 -5.36 -3.80 -0.87
N SER A 67 -6.55 -4.04 -0.33
CA SER A 67 -6.75 -4.13 1.12
C SER A 67 -6.16 -5.44 1.69
N PHE A 68 -6.16 -5.58 3.03
CA PHE A 68 -5.74 -6.81 3.70
C PHE A 68 -6.46 -8.08 3.21
N LEU A 69 -7.73 -7.94 2.82
CA LEU A 69 -8.55 -9.02 2.26
C LEU A 69 -8.43 -9.14 0.73
N ARG A 70 -7.43 -8.49 0.12
CA ARG A 70 -7.16 -8.42 -1.33
C ARG A 70 -8.33 -7.90 -2.17
N LYS A 71 -9.23 -7.12 -1.57
CA LYS A 71 -10.24 -6.35 -2.31
C LYS A 71 -9.62 -5.05 -2.81
N THR A 72 -9.96 -4.65 -4.03
CA THR A 72 -9.54 -3.35 -4.60
C THR A 72 -10.07 -2.21 -3.74
N VAL A 73 -9.18 -1.29 -3.41
CA VAL A 73 -9.45 -0.01 -2.76
C VAL A 73 -8.68 1.09 -3.50
N TRP A 74 -9.04 2.35 -3.29
CA TRP A 74 -8.43 3.49 -3.97
C TRP A 74 -7.65 4.35 -2.98
N VAL A 75 -6.38 4.60 -3.25
CA VAL A 75 -5.47 5.36 -2.39
C VAL A 75 -5.10 6.66 -3.10
N PRO A 76 -5.13 7.83 -2.41
CA PRO A 76 -4.65 9.08 -3.01
C PRO A 76 -3.22 8.92 -3.51
N ALA A 77 -2.97 9.26 -4.78
CA ALA A 77 -1.67 9.05 -5.41
C ALA A 77 -0.59 9.99 -4.84
N ASP A 78 -0.97 11.20 -4.45
CA ASP A 78 -0.11 12.21 -3.82
C ASP A 78 0.33 11.86 -2.40
N ALA A 79 -0.40 10.96 -1.73
CA ALA A 79 -0.06 10.42 -0.43
C ALA A 79 0.99 9.30 -0.50
N LEU A 80 1.39 8.85 -1.70
CA LEU A 80 2.29 7.73 -1.90
C LEU A 80 3.65 8.16 -2.48
N ALA A 81 4.68 7.42 -2.11
CA ALA A 81 6.02 7.53 -2.68
C ALA A 81 6.55 6.13 -3.05
N PRO A 82 7.55 6.04 -3.95
CA PRO A 82 8.25 4.78 -4.18
C PRO A 82 8.76 4.21 -2.86
N TYR A 83 8.59 2.89 -2.68
CA TYR A 83 9.08 2.20 -1.49
C TYR A 83 10.60 2.40 -1.36
N ARG A 84 11.04 2.83 -0.17
CA ARG A 84 12.45 2.98 0.19
C ARG A 84 12.61 2.88 1.71
N VAL A 85 13.73 2.36 2.16
CA VAL A 85 14.12 2.39 3.57
C VAL A 85 15.30 3.33 3.72
N ALA A 86 15.13 4.41 4.51
CA ALA A 86 16.15 5.45 4.62
C ALA A 86 17.48 4.93 5.19
N SER A 87 17.41 3.99 6.13
CA SER A 87 18.59 3.34 6.73
C SER A 87 19.21 2.26 5.83
N ASP A 88 18.52 1.83 4.78
CA ASP A 88 18.95 0.75 3.91
C ASP A 88 18.32 0.86 2.50
N PRO A 89 19.00 1.55 1.57
CA PRO A 89 18.53 1.71 0.20
C PRO A 89 18.47 0.39 -0.60
N SER A 90 19.12 -0.67 -0.15
CA SER A 90 19.11 -1.98 -0.82
C SER A 90 17.88 -2.81 -0.49
N MET A 91 17.12 -2.42 0.54
CA MET A 91 15.91 -3.12 0.95
C MET A 91 14.84 -3.03 -0.14
N THR A 92 14.41 -4.20 -0.62
CA THR A 92 13.32 -4.36 -1.56
C THR A 92 12.02 -4.71 -0.86
N CYS A 93 10.91 -4.51 -1.56
CA CYS A 93 9.59 -4.94 -1.11
C CYS A 93 8.85 -5.58 -2.27
N ARG A 94 8.21 -6.72 -2.01
CA ARG A 94 7.33 -7.41 -2.95
C ARG A 94 5.97 -7.69 -2.30
N PRO A 95 4.85 -7.27 -2.90
CA PRO A 95 3.54 -7.68 -2.46
C PRO A 95 3.41 -9.20 -2.48
N ALA A 96 2.76 -9.78 -1.47
CA ALA A 96 2.63 -11.21 -1.32
C ALA A 96 1.28 -11.62 -0.70
N VAL A 97 0.94 -12.90 -0.87
CA VAL A 97 -0.22 -13.54 -0.24
C VAL A 97 0.28 -14.51 0.80
N ARG A 98 -0.25 -14.40 2.03
CA ARG A 98 -0.06 -15.40 3.08
C ARG A 98 -0.86 -16.67 2.78
N ASN A 99 -0.51 -17.78 3.41
CA ASN A 99 -1.30 -19.02 3.33
C ASN A 99 -2.79 -18.88 3.73
N ASP A 100 -3.15 -17.88 4.54
CA ASP A 100 -4.56 -17.58 4.89
C ASP A 100 -5.26 -16.67 3.88
N GLY A 101 -4.64 -16.43 2.71
CA GLY A 101 -5.23 -15.69 1.59
C GLY A 101 -5.23 -14.17 1.77
N LYS A 102 -4.61 -13.64 2.83
CA LYS A 102 -4.52 -12.20 3.10
C LYS A 102 -3.28 -11.57 2.47
N LEU A 103 -3.40 -10.28 2.16
CA LEU A 103 -2.29 -9.46 1.69
C LEU A 103 -1.23 -9.34 2.79
N ASP A 104 0.03 -9.44 2.37
CA ASP A 104 1.22 -9.20 3.16
C ASP A 104 2.33 -8.74 2.22
N PHE A 105 3.53 -8.53 2.75
CA PHE A 105 4.69 -8.08 2.01
C PHE A 105 5.91 -8.92 2.38
N ILE A 106 6.76 -9.16 1.39
CA ILE A 106 8.09 -9.74 1.57
C ILE A 106 9.08 -8.59 1.48
N PHE A 107 9.83 -8.39 2.56
CA PHE A 107 10.92 -7.43 2.65
C PHE A 107 12.23 -8.19 2.66
N GLY A 108 13.21 -7.75 1.88
CA GLY A 108 14.51 -8.42 1.80
C GLY A 108 15.49 -7.70 0.89
N HIS A 109 16.70 -8.25 0.82
CA HIS A 109 17.77 -7.80 -0.06
C HIS A 109 17.81 -8.64 -1.34
#